data_AF-A0A6A0HCK7-F1
#
_entry.id   AF-A0A6A0HCK7-F1
#
_cell.length_a   1.000
_cell.length_b   1.000
_cell.length_c   1.000
_cell.angle_alpha   90.00
_cell.angle_beta   90.00
_cell.angle_gamma   90.00
#
_symmetry.space_group_name_H-M   'P 1'
#
loop_
_entity.id
_entity.type
_entity.pdbx_description
1 polymer ?
#
loop_
_entity_poly.entity_id
_entity_poly.type
_entity_poly.pdbx_seq_one_letter_code
_entity_poly.pdbx_strand_id
1 'polypeptide(L)'
;MAEFDRWLYRECGGSRFCGFYEFTQPVLMVGDPELLKHIMIRDFDHFCDRSFVTFNDPVMDHMLLGLKGNIWKRVRSVMTPTFSSGKIKQTLGLVRDCASNLITYFNKKLDQNLMPGQWRVKCVFLSSVSVFEMKDVYGMFTMDTIASIAFGVSSDSLNNTQDEFSAAAARFFAEPQSWQKPLLWLQWCAPQLMRSLGLASLSRTPIHFFSKVVSDTMNYRLQHQLRRNDFLQLLLDARLQEKTNNNEKNNSKNKASAHHCFEESNGSSANATAGAKPPRAKLVDGQREQSFVPDSISAENSQGMQNQADSSSQKSTDATEPGMIL
;
A
#
# COMPACT_ATOMS: atom_id res chain seq x y z
N MET A 1 -1.54 -23.90 4.74
CA MET A 1 -0.15 -24.07 5.23
C MET A 1 -0.09 -24.38 6.72
N ALA A 2 -0.61 -23.55 7.63
CA ALA A 2 -0.51 -23.80 9.07
C ALA A 2 -1.00 -25.17 9.59
N GLU A 3 -2.04 -25.77 8.97
CA GLU A 3 -2.46 -27.15 9.29
C GLU A 3 -1.45 -28.21 8.81
N PHE A 4 -0.91 -28.03 7.61
CA PHE A 4 0.10 -28.92 7.04
C PHE A 4 1.40 -28.87 7.85
N ASP A 5 1.85 -27.67 8.22
CA ASP A 5 3.06 -27.49 9.04
C ASP A 5 2.89 -28.16 10.42
N ARG A 6 1.71 -28.01 11.03
CA ARG A 6 1.38 -28.68 12.31
C ARG A 6 1.33 -30.20 12.17
N TRP A 7 0.73 -30.70 11.09
CA TRP A 7 0.70 -32.12 10.79
C TRP A 7 2.12 -32.67 10.59
N LEU A 8 2.93 -32.02 9.75
CA LEU A 8 4.31 -32.42 9.48
C LEU A 8 5.15 -32.43 10.76
N TYR A 9 5.06 -31.39 11.59
CA TYR A 9 5.78 -31.34 12.87
C TYR A 9 5.40 -32.51 13.81
N ARG A 10 4.12 -32.87 13.86
CA ARG A 10 3.63 -34.01 14.65
C ARG A 10 4.13 -35.34 14.09
N GLU A 11 4.09 -35.50 12.77
CA GLU A 11 4.52 -36.72 12.09
C GLU A 11 6.03 -36.96 12.26
N CYS A 12 6.83 -35.89 12.24
CA CYS A 12 8.26 -35.95 12.52
C CYS A 12 8.58 -36.08 14.02
N GLY A 13 7.59 -36.37 14.88
CA GLY A 13 7.77 -36.65 16.31
C GLY A 13 8.25 -35.46 17.15
N GLY A 14 8.03 -34.22 16.68
CA GLY A 14 8.56 -33.02 17.35
C GLY A 14 10.09 -32.88 17.22
N SER A 15 10.68 -33.47 16.19
CA SER A 15 12.11 -33.32 15.88
C SER A 15 12.51 -31.86 15.67
N ARG A 16 13.78 -31.54 15.97
CA ARG A 16 14.36 -30.17 15.85
C ARG A 16 14.22 -29.58 14.44
N PHE A 17 14.26 -30.43 13.42
CA PHE A 17 14.02 -30.08 12.02
C PHE A 17 13.46 -31.30 11.28
N CYS A 18 12.74 -31.06 10.19
CA CYS A 18 12.20 -32.10 9.31
C CYS A 18 12.34 -31.70 7.85
N GLY A 19 12.75 -32.64 6.99
CA GLY A 19 12.87 -32.41 5.55
C GLY A 19 11.68 -32.98 4.80
N PHE A 20 11.19 -32.25 3.81
CA PHE A 20 10.18 -32.73 2.86
C PHE A 20 10.48 -32.18 1.47
N TYR A 21 9.78 -32.68 0.45
CA TYR A 21 9.87 -32.14 -0.90
C TYR A 21 8.58 -31.40 -1.24
N GLU A 22 8.72 -30.13 -1.64
CA GLU A 22 7.67 -29.38 -2.30
C GLU A 22 7.87 -29.54 -3.81
N PHE A 23 7.13 -30.47 -4.41
CA PHE A 23 7.32 -30.94 -5.79
C PHE A 23 8.75 -31.44 -6.04
N THR A 24 9.57 -30.63 -6.71
CA THR A 24 10.97 -30.94 -7.04
C THR A 24 11.96 -30.24 -6.11
N GLN A 25 11.48 -29.37 -5.21
CA GLN A 25 12.32 -28.57 -4.33
C GLN A 25 12.42 -29.21 -2.94
N PRO A 26 13.64 -29.51 -2.45
CA PRO A 26 13.82 -29.93 -1.07
C PRO A 26 13.58 -28.74 -0.14
N VAL A 27 12.75 -28.93 0.88
CA VAL A 27 12.39 -27.94 1.90
C VAL A 27 12.73 -28.48 3.28
N LEU A 28 13.39 -27.65 4.09
CA LEU A 28 13.72 -27.94 5.48
C LEU A 28 12.82 -27.13 6.41
N MET A 29 11.92 -27.80 7.12
CA MET A 29 11.16 -27.24 8.22
C MET A 29 12.04 -27.21 9.48
N VAL A 30 12.19 -26.04 10.10
CA VAL A 30 12.99 -25.86 11.32
C VAL A 30 12.06 -25.51 12.48
N GLY A 31 12.02 -26.37 13.50
CA GLY A 31 11.22 -26.17 14.71
C GLY A 31 12.03 -25.72 15.93
N ASP A 32 13.35 -25.84 15.89
CA ASP A 32 14.25 -25.47 16.98
C ASP A 32 14.55 -23.96 17.02
N PRO A 33 14.23 -23.25 18.12
CA PRO A 33 14.52 -21.83 18.28
C PRO A 33 16.00 -21.47 18.17
N GLU A 34 16.92 -22.34 18.61
CA GLU A 34 18.36 -22.06 18.50
C GLU A 34 18.82 -22.08 17.05
N LEU A 35 18.33 -23.05 16.28
CA LEU A 35 18.63 -23.16 14.85
C LEU A 35 17.97 -22.01 14.06
N LEU A 36 16.74 -21.62 14.41
CA LEU A 36 16.10 -20.42 13.84
C LEU A 36 16.91 -19.16 14.11
N LYS A 37 17.47 -18.99 15.32
CA LYS A 37 18.35 -17.86 15.64
C LYS A 37 19.61 -17.84 14.78
N HIS A 38 20.18 -19.00 14.47
CA HIS A 38 21.28 -19.10 13.53
C HIS A 38 20.89 -18.63 12.14
N ILE A 39 19.81 -19.19 11.58
CA ILE A 39 19.34 -18.90 10.22
C ILE A 39 18.88 -17.45 10.06
N MET A 40 18.10 -16.94 11.00
CA MET A 40 17.43 -15.63 10.87
C MET A 40 18.27 -14.45 11.37
N ILE A 41 19.29 -14.68 12.20
CA ILE A 41 20.05 -13.61 12.86
C ILE A 41 21.55 -13.76 12.65
N ARG A 42 22.16 -14.86 13.14
CA ARG A 42 23.64 -14.98 13.15
C ARG A 42 24.22 -15.11 11.74
N ASP A 43 23.62 -16.00 10.96
CA ASP A 43 24.11 -16.39 9.63
C ASP A 43 23.18 -15.87 8.53
N PHE A 44 22.43 -14.80 8.82
CA PHE A 44 21.41 -14.24 7.92
C PHE A 44 21.94 -13.91 6.53
N ASP A 45 23.21 -13.51 6.41
CA ASP A 45 23.84 -13.21 5.12
C ASP A 45 23.83 -14.39 4.14
N HIS A 46 23.76 -15.63 4.63
CA HIS A 46 23.60 -16.85 3.81
C HIS A 46 22.14 -17.17 3.46
N PHE A 47 21.18 -16.67 4.24
CA PHE A 47 19.75 -16.99 4.14
C PHE A 47 18.88 -15.75 3.83
N CYS A 48 19.46 -14.75 3.17
CA CYS A 48 18.79 -13.47 2.86
C CYS A 48 17.59 -13.64 1.90
N ASP A 49 17.70 -14.57 0.97
CA ASP A 49 16.76 -14.70 -0.14
C ASP A 49 15.55 -15.53 0.25
N ARG A 50 14.36 -15.01 -0.08
CA ARG A 50 13.11 -15.74 0.11
C ARG A 50 12.86 -16.65 -1.08
N SER A 51 12.36 -17.87 -0.81
CA SER A 51 11.75 -18.69 -1.85
C SER A 51 10.43 -18.02 -2.21
N PHE A 52 10.48 -17.13 -3.20
CA PHE A 52 9.33 -16.41 -3.67
C PHE A 52 9.03 -16.82 -5.09
N VAL A 53 7.74 -16.99 -5.34
CA VAL A 53 7.20 -17.37 -6.63
C VAL A 53 7.40 -16.20 -7.59
N THR A 54 8.16 -16.40 -8.67
CA THR A 54 8.38 -15.36 -9.69
C THR A 54 7.08 -15.11 -10.44
N PHE A 55 6.50 -13.93 -10.29
CA PHE A 55 5.19 -13.59 -10.86
C PHE A 55 5.23 -13.31 -12.36
N ASN A 56 6.45 -13.08 -12.90
CA ASN A 56 6.66 -12.74 -14.30
C ASN A 56 5.91 -11.46 -14.69
N ASP A 57 5.90 -10.52 -13.74
CA ASP A 57 5.31 -9.21 -13.85
C ASP A 57 6.36 -8.16 -13.46
N PRO A 58 6.61 -7.13 -14.29
CA PRO A 58 7.65 -6.14 -14.04
C PRO A 58 7.54 -5.40 -12.71
N VAL A 59 6.33 -5.21 -12.18
CA VAL A 59 6.13 -4.51 -10.90
C VAL A 59 6.29 -5.49 -9.74
N MET A 60 5.63 -6.65 -9.82
CA MET A 60 5.63 -7.63 -8.74
C MET A 60 7.00 -8.29 -8.53
N ASP A 61 7.76 -8.53 -9.61
CA ASP A 61 9.11 -9.11 -9.51
C ASP A 61 10.13 -8.12 -8.92
N HIS A 62 9.82 -6.81 -8.94
CA HIS A 62 10.59 -5.77 -8.27
C HIS A 62 10.02 -5.35 -6.90
N MET A 63 9.02 -6.06 -6.39
CA MET A 63 8.52 -5.89 -5.03
C MET A 63 9.60 -6.32 -4.02
N LEU A 64 9.69 -5.63 -2.88
CA LEU A 64 10.68 -5.90 -1.83
C LEU A 64 10.71 -7.37 -1.36
N LEU A 65 9.59 -8.09 -1.43
CA LEU A 65 9.52 -9.51 -1.05
C LEU A 65 10.08 -10.47 -2.12
N GLY A 66 10.11 -10.05 -3.39
CA GLY A 66 10.62 -10.84 -4.51
C GLY A 66 12.08 -10.54 -4.87
N LEU A 67 12.61 -9.38 -4.45
CA LEU A 67 14.02 -9.01 -4.68
C LEU A 67 14.98 -9.93 -3.92
N LYS A 68 16.17 -10.13 -4.51
CA LYS A 68 17.23 -11.00 -3.98
C LYS A 68 18.56 -10.28 -3.81
N GLY A 69 19.40 -10.79 -2.91
CA GLY A 69 20.78 -10.39 -2.68
C GLY A 69 20.97 -8.88 -2.44
N ASN A 70 21.96 -8.29 -3.11
CA ASN A 70 22.35 -6.90 -2.92
C ASN A 70 21.28 -5.89 -3.34
N ILE A 71 20.43 -6.24 -4.31
CA ILE A 71 19.32 -5.37 -4.76
C ILE A 71 18.29 -5.25 -3.64
N TRP A 72 17.92 -6.39 -3.04
CA TRP A 72 17.05 -6.41 -1.87
C TRP A 72 17.63 -5.60 -0.71
N LYS A 73 18.92 -5.81 -0.37
CA LYS A 73 19.60 -5.05 0.69
C LYS A 73 19.53 -3.53 0.43
N ARG A 74 19.77 -3.10 -0.81
CA ARG A 74 19.68 -1.69 -1.21
C ARG A 74 18.26 -1.14 -1.04
N VAL A 75 17.25 -1.76 -1.65
CA VAL A 75 15.86 -1.27 -1.58
C VAL A 75 15.37 -1.25 -0.13
N ARG A 76 15.68 -2.29 0.66
CA ARG A 76 15.36 -2.34 2.09
C ARG A 76 15.99 -1.18 2.87
N SER A 77 17.26 -0.84 2.59
CA SER A 77 17.95 0.26 3.27
C SER A 77 17.29 1.62 3.02
N VAL A 78 16.70 1.82 1.84
CA VAL A 78 15.96 3.04 1.47
C VAL A 78 14.58 3.07 2.12
N MET A 79 13.89 1.93 2.22
CA MET A 79 12.55 1.86 2.81
C MET A 79 12.55 1.81 4.34
N THR A 80 13.57 1.26 5.00
CA THR A 80 13.56 1.09 6.47
C THR A 80 13.36 2.40 7.24
N PRO A 81 13.98 3.54 6.88
CA PRO A 81 13.80 4.81 7.57
C PRO A 81 12.36 5.35 7.55
N THR A 82 11.58 5.01 6.51
CA THR A 82 10.20 5.49 6.37
C THR A 82 9.24 4.86 7.38
N PHE A 83 9.60 3.70 7.95
CA PHE A 83 8.89 3.02 9.03
C PHE A 83 9.45 3.31 10.43
N SER A 84 10.27 4.35 10.60
CA SER A 84 10.72 4.78 11.92
C SER A 84 9.55 5.34 12.74
N SER A 85 9.65 5.25 14.07
CA SER A 85 8.61 5.73 14.99
C SER A 85 8.24 7.20 14.78
N GLY A 86 9.23 8.05 14.46
CA GLY A 86 9.00 9.46 14.14
C GLY A 86 8.16 9.66 12.87
N LYS A 87 8.43 8.87 11.82
CA LYS A 87 7.69 8.94 10.55
C LYS A 87 6.29 8.34 10.66
N ILE A 88 6.13 7.23 11.38
CA ILE A 88 4.81 6.64 11.67
C ILE A 88 3.93 7.61 12.47
N LYS A 89 4.52 8.36 13.42
CA LYS A 89 3.78 9.40 14.15
C LYS A 89 3.27 10.51 13.24
N GLN A 90 4.00 10.86 12.17
CA GLN A 90 3.57 11.86 11.19
C GLN A 90 2.33 11.39 10.41
N THR A 91 2.20 10.09 10.14
CA THR A 91 1.05 9.52 9.41
C THR A 91 -0.16 9.24 10.32
N LEU A 92 -0.04 9.41 11.64
CA LEU A 92 -1.11 9.08 12.60
C LEU A 92 -2.39 9.91 12.39
N GLY A 93 -2.26 11.14 11.87
CA GLY A 93 -3.42 11.97 11.51
C GLY A 93 -4.33 11.27 10.50
N LEU A 94 -3.74 10.67 9.46
CA LEU A 94 -4.47 9.94 8.42
C LEU A 94 -5.19 8.71 9.00
N VAL A 95 -4.54 7.99 9.92
CA VAL A 95 -5.17 6.85 10.62
C VAL A 95 -6.36 7.30 11.46
N ARG A 96 -6.24 8.46 12.12
CA ARG A 96 -7.32 9.03 12.94
C ARG A 96 -8.53 9.39 12.08
N ASP A 97 -8.31 9.95 10.90
CA ASP A 97 -9.39 10.31 9.97
C ASP A 97 -10.14 9.05 9.52
N CYS A 98 -9.42 7.99 9.12
CA CYS A 98 -10.02 6.69 8.80
C CYS A 98 -10.77 6.08 10.00
N ALA A 99 -10.24 6.23 11.22
CA ALA A 99 -10.90 5.74 12.43
C ALA A 99 -12.19 6.52 12.75
N SER A 100 -12.21 7.82 12.47
CA SER A 100 -13.42 8.64 12.58
C SER A 100 -14.50 8.16 11.60
N ASN A 101 -14.12 7.82 10.36
CA ASN A 101 -15.05 7.26 9.38
C ASN A 101 -15.62 5.92 9.84
N LEU A 102 -14.80 5.07 10.46
CA LEU A 102 -15.25 3.81 11.06
C LEU A 102 -16.27 4.03 12.18
N ILE A 103 -16.05 5.01 13.06
CA ILE A 103 -17.00 5.36 14.13
C ILE A 103 -18.32 5.86 13.52
N THR A 104 -18.24 6.74 12.52
CA THR A 104 -19.42 7.24 11.79
C THR A 104 -20.20 6.11 11.13
N TYR A 105 -19.51 5.14 10.53
CA TYR A 105 -20.12 3.95 9.94
C TYR A 105 -20.91 3.15 10.99
N PHE A 106 -20.32 2.88 12.15
CA PHE A 106 -21.00 2.18 13.24
C PHE A 106 -22.22 2.95 13.75
N ASN A 107 -22.08 4.25 14.02
CA ASN A 107 -23.19 5.09 14.48
C ASN A 107 -24.34 5.08 13.46
N LYS A 108 -24.05 5.25 12.17
CA LYS A 108 -25.05 5.21 11.10
C LYS A 108 -25.77 3.87 11.04
N LYS A 109 -25.06 2.75 11.20
CA LYS A 109 -25.67 1.41 11.19
C LYS A 109 -26.51 1.13 12.44
N LEU A 110 -26.11 1.66 13.59
CA LEU A 110 -26.92 1.60 14.82
C LEU A 110 -28.19 2.45 14.68
N ASP A 111 -28.07 3.66 14.13
CA ASP A 111 -29.17 4.60 13.93
C ASP A 111 -30.17 4.13 12.85
N GLN A 112 -29.72 3.48 11.78
CA GLN A 112 -30.60 2.93 10.73
C GLN A 112 -31.51 1.80 11.23
N ASN A 113 -31.11 1.08 12.27
CA ASN A 113 -31.92 0.02 12.88
C ASN A 113 -32.86 0.55 13.98
N LEU A 114 -32.93 1.88 14.16
CA LEU A 114 -33.92 2.56 14.98
C LEU A 114 -35.03 3.09 14.06
N MET A 115 -36.27 2.64 14.26
CA MET A 115 -37.40 3.06 13.43
C MET A 115 -37.67 4.58 13.55
N PRO A 116 -37.93 5.29 12.44
CA PRO A 116 -38.21 6.72 12.46
C PRO A 116 -39.57 6.97 13.14
N GLY A 117 -39.56 7.63 14.30
CA GLY A 117 -40.78 8.08 14.99
C GLY A 117 -40.85 7.81 16.50
N GLN A 118 -39.95 7.02 17.08
CA GLN A 118 -39.88 6.87 18.55
C GLN A 118 -38.99 7.94 19.18
N TRP A 119 -39.63 8.90 19.86
CA TRP A 119 -38.96 9.91 20.67
C TRP A 119 -38.34 9.27 21.93
N ARG A 120 -37.01 9.37 22.02
CA ARG A 120 -36.16 9.40 23.22
C ARG A 120 -36.76 8.81 24.50
N VAL A 121 -36.61 7.50 24.69
CA VAL A 121 -36.24 6.97 26.01
C VAL A 121 -35.05 6.06 25.79
N LYS A 122 -33.93 6.43 26.39
CA LYS A 122 -32.66 5.69 26.41
C LYS A 122 -32.82 4.47 27.33
N CYS A 123 -33.77 3.58 27.02
CA CYS A 123 -33.90 2.28 27.67
C CYS A 123 -33.13 1.27 26.83
N VAL A 124 -32.03 0.81 27.40
CA VAL A 124 -31.24 -0.34 26.96
C VAL A 124 -32.14 -1.57 27.09
N PHE A 125 -32.97 -1.83 26.09
CA PHE A 125 -33.68 -3.10 25.92
C PHE A 125 -33.63 -3.50 24.45
N LEU A 126 -32.47 -4.05 24.08
CA LEU A 126 -32.31 -5.27 23.29
C LEU A 126 -33.31 -5.55 22.13
N SER A 127 -33.57 -4.61 21.22
CA SER A 127 -34.41 -4.91 20.03
C SER A 127 -33.76 -4.71 18.66
N SER A 128 -32.51 -4.24 18.59
CA SER A 128 -31.79 -4.12 17.31
C SER A 128 -30.37 -4.66 17.43
N VAL A 129 -30.22 -5.99 17.38
CA VAL A 129 -28.88 -6.61 17.32
C VAL A 129 -28.32 -6.37 15.92
N SER A 130 -27.45 -5.37 15.80
CA SER A 130 -26.69 -5.15 14.57
C SER A 130 -25.55 -6.16 14.54
N VAL A 131 -25.63 -7.13 13.62
CA VAL A 131 -24.57 -8.11 13.38
C VAL A 131 -23.60 -7.51 12.35
N PHE A 132 -22.31 -7.51 12.69
CA PHE A 132 -21.25 -7.00 11.82
C PHE A 132 -20.27 -8.12 11.46
N GLU A 133 -19.98 -8.29 10.17
CA GLU A 133 -18.89 -9.14 9.71
C GLU A 133 -17.57 -8.38 9.91
N MET A 134 -16.85 -8.73 10.98
CA MET A 134 -15.65 -8.00 11.39
C MET A 134 -14.54 -8.07 10.34
N LYS A 135 -14.46 -9.17 9.59
CA LYS A 135 -13.48 -9.33 8.50
C LYS A 135 -13.67 -8.25 7.43
N ASP A 136 -14.91 -7.98 7.04
CA ASP A 136 -15.21 -7.01 5.99
C ASP A 136 -15.03 -5.58 6.50
N VAL A 137 -15.52 -5.28 7.71
CA VAL A 137 -15.41 -3.95 8.32
C VAL A 137 -13.94 -3.55 8.52
N TYR A 138 -13.13 -4.42 9.14
CA TYR A 138 -11.71 -4.12 9.32
C TYR A 138 -10.93 -4.25 8.01
N GLY A 139 -11.37 -5.09 7.07
CA GLY A 139 -10.82 -5.14 5.72
C GLY A 139 -10.92 -3.80 5.00
N MET A 140 -12.10 -3.18 5.00
CA MET A 140 -12.33 -1.84 4.44
C MET A 140 -11.57 -0.75 5.20
N PHE A 141 -11.61 -0.76 6.53
CA PHE A 141 -10.83 0.20 7.35
C PHE A 141 -9.32 0.14 7.09
N THR A 142 -8.75 -1.07 7.02
CA THR A 142 -7.31 -1.25 6.74
C THR A 142 -6.98 -0.85 5.31
N MET A 143 -7.86 -1.13 4.35
CA MET A 143 -7.73 -0.69 2.97
C MET A 143 -7.72 0.84 2.85
N ASP A 144 -8.67 1.54 3.45
CA ASP A 144 -8.74 3.01 3.46
C ASP A 144 -7.50 3.62 4.12
N THR A 145 -7.04 3.02 5.23
CA THR A 145 -5.83 3.44 5.92
C THR A 145 -4.60 3.32 5.02
N ILE A 146 -4.46 2.19 4.31
CA ILE A 146 -3.36 1.97 3.36
C ILE A 146 -3.50 2.89 2.14
N ALA A 147 -4.70 3.09 1.59
CA ALA A 147 -4.96 4.02 0.49
C ALA A 147 -4.49 5.44 0.84
N SER A 148 -4.85 5.91 2.04
CA SER A 148 -4.52 7.25 2.50
C SER A 148 -3.03 7.42 2.80
N ILE A 149 -2.40 6.44 3.46
CA ILE A 149 -0.99 6.53 3.86
C ILE A 149 -0.05 6.18 2.72
N ALA A 150 -0.29 5.09 2.00
CA ALA A 150 0.63 4.56 0.99
C ALA A 150 0.45 5.23 -0.37
N PHE A 151 -0.79 5.54 -0.76
CA PHE A 151 -1.10 6.08 -2.09
C PHE A 151 -1.48 7.57 -2.04
N GLY A 152 -1.73 8.13 -0.86
CA GLY A 152 -2.17 9.51 -0.71
C GLY A 152 -3.60 9.75 -1.19
N VAL A 153 -4.39 8.68 -1.32
CA VAL A 153 -5.78 8.72 -1.80
C VAL A 153 -6.71 8.55 -0.61
N SER A 154 -7.61 9.52 -0.42
CA SER A 154 -8.68 9.38 0.57
C SER A 154 -9.81 8.55 -0.05
N SER A 155 -9.89 7.27 0.31
CA SER A 155 -11.05 6.43 0.03
C SER A 155 -11.90 6.29 1.30
N ASP A 156 -13.21 6.24 1.12
CA ASP A 156 -14.19 5.96 2.17
C ASP A 156 -14.98 4.70 1.79
N SER A 157 -14.27 3.58 1.69
CA SER A 157 -14.85 2.30 1.23
C SER A 157 -15.94 1.76 2.17
N LEU A 158 -15.91 2.17 3.44
CA LEU A 158 -16.93 1.83 4.44
C LEU A 158 -18.29 2.46 4.14
N ASN A 159 -18.33 3.73 3.71
CA ASN A 159 -19.59 4.41 3.39
C ASN A 159 -19.93 4.34 1.89
N ASN A 160 -18.94 4.15 1.02
CA ASN A 160 -19.09 4.07 -0.43
C ASN A 160 -18.53 2.75 -0.96
N THR A 161 -19.42 1.77 -1.15
CA THR A 161 -19.07 0.43 -1.63
C THR A 161 -18.71 0.37 -3.13
N GLN A 162 -18.77 1.48 -3.86
CA GLN A 162 -18.44 1.57 -5.29
C GLN A 162 -17.14 2.33 -5.57
N ASP A 163 -16.25 2.43 -4.57
CA ASP A 163 -14.96 3.06 -4.78
C ASP A 163 -14.05 2.21 -5.70
N GLU A 164 -13.47 2.85 -6.71
CA GLU A 164 -12.63 2.19 -7.72
C GLU A 164 -11.37 1.57 -7.10
N PHE A 165 -10.78 2.23 -6.10
CA PHE A 165 -9.61 1.73 -5.39
C PHE A 165 -9.96 0.45 -4.62
N SER A 166 -11.11 0.44 -3.94
CA SER A 166 -11.59 -0.74 -3.23
C SER A 166 -11.92 -1.92 -4.15
N ALA A 167 -12.54 -1.65 -5.31
CA ALA A 167 -12.84 -2.66 -6.31
C ALA A 167 -11.56 -3.24 -6.93
N ALA A 168 -10.55 -2.42 -7.19
CA ALA A 168 -9.26 -2.87 -7.70
C ALA A 168 -8.52 -3.74 -6.67
N ALA A 169 -8.54 -3.36 -5.39
CA ALA A 169 -7.96 -4.14 -4.30
C ALA A 169 -8.69 -5.49 -4.13
N ALA A 170 -10.02 -5.48 -4.15
CA ALA A 170 -10.83 -6.70 -4.07
C ALA A 170 -10.51 -7.67 -5.22
N ARG A 171 -10.34 -7.17 -6.45
CA ARG A 171 -9.93 -7.99 -7.61
C ARG A 171 -8.52 -8.56 -7.49
N PHE A 172 -7.61 -7.85 -6.81
CA PHE A 172 -6.25 -8.34 -6.57
C PHE A 172 -6.21 -9.48 -5.54
N PHE A 173 -7.05 -9.40 -4.50
CA PHE A 173 -7.15 -10.43 -3.45
C PHE A 173 -8.21 -11.51 -3.74
N ALA A 174 -9.00 -11.35 -4.80
CA ALA A 174 -9.98 -12.33 -5.22
C ALA A 174 -9.33 -13.67 -5.57
N GLU A 175 -10.10 -14.75 -5.42
CA GLU A 175 -9.63 -16.06 -5.83
C GLU A 175 -9.27 -16.07 -7.32
N PRO A 176 -8.15 -16.71 -7.70
CA PRO A 176 -7.76 -16.85 -9.09
C PRO A 176 -8.89 -17.54 -9.87
N GLN A 177 -9.21 -16.99 -11.03
CA GLN A 177 -10.25 -17.55 -11.88
C GLN A 177 -9.85 -18.96 -12.34
N SER A 178 -10.82 -19.82 -12.65
CA SER A 178 -10.57 -21.24 -12.95
C SER A 178 -9.51 -21.48 -14.04
N TRP A 179 -9.37 -20.58 -15.01
CA TRP A 179 -8.35 -20.66 -16.06
C TRP A 179 -6.92 -20.31 -15.57
N GLN A 180 -6.76 -19.57 -14.48
CA GLN A 180 -5.47 -19.21 -13.87
C GLN A 180 -4.92 -20.34 -12.98
N LYS A 181 -5.78 -21.22 -12.48
CA LYS A 181 -5.39 -22.37 -11.63
C LYS A 181 -4.33 -23.28 -12.27
N PRO A 182 -4.44 -23.72 -13.55
CA PRO A 182 -3.37 -24.50 -14.18
C PRO A 182 -2.05 -23.71 -14.34
N LEU A 183 -2.12 -22.39 -14.55
CA LEU A 183 -0.92 -21.54 -14.64
C LEU A 183 -0.23 -21.43 -13.28
N LEU A 184 -0.98 -21.27 -12.19
CA LEU A 184 -0.45 -21.26 -10.82
C LEU A 184 0.17 -22.62 -10.46
N TRP A 185 -0.47 -23.72 -10.84
CA TRP A 185 0.08 -25.06 -10.65
C TRP A 185 1.39 -25.23 -11.42
N LEU A 186 1.44 -24.80 -12.68
CA LEU A 186 2.66 -24.83 -13.49
C LEU A 186 3.77 -23.96 -12.90
N GLN A 187 3.41 -22.83 -12.30
CA GLN A 187 4.34 -21.92 -11.64
C GLN A 187 5.01 -22.56 -10.41
N TRP A 188 4.30 -23.39 -9.65
CA TRP A 188 4.87 -24.13 -8.54
C TRP A 188 5.70 -25.34 -8.99
N CYS A 189 5.23 -26.12 -9.97
CA CYS A 189 5.94 -27.31 -10.44
C CYS A 189 7.18 -27.00 -11.28
N ALA A 190 7.12 -25.99 -12.16
CA ALA A 190 8.14 -25.67 -13.15
C ALA A 190 8.31 -24.15 -13.33
N PRO A 191 8.81 -23.42 -12.31
CA PRO A 191 8.97 -21.96 -12.37
C PRO A 191 9.96 -21.50 -13.44
N GLN A 192 10.90 -22.36 -13.86
CA GLN A 192 11.84 -22.05 -14.95
C GLN A 192 11.12 -22.00 -16.30
N LEU A 193 10.16 -22.91 -16.53
CA LEU A 193 9.38 -22.96 -17.77
C LEU A 193 8.45 -21.75 -17.90
N MET A 194 7.78 -21.37 -16.80
CA MET A 194 6.96 -20.16 -16.74
C MET A 194 7.75 -18.90 -17.07
N ARG A 195 8.98 -18.80 -16.54
CA ARG A 195 9.90 -17.70 -16.86
C ARG A 195 10.31 -17.68 -18.33
N SER A 196 10.65 -18.84 -18.92
CA SER A 196 11.02 -18.89 -20.34
C SER A 196 9.86 -18.58 -21.29
N LEU A 197 8.63 -18.92 -20.91
CA LEU A 197 7.44 -18.67 -21.73
C LEU A 197 6.84 -17.27 -21.57
N GLY A 198 7.35 -16.45 -20.64
CA GLY A 198 6.83 -15.09 -20.45
C GLY A 198 5.39 -15.02 -19.90
N LEU A 199 4.87 -16.13 -19.37
CA LEU A 199 3.51 -16.20 -18.83
C LEU A 199 3.46 -15.62 -17.42
N ALA A 200 2.53 -14.69 -17.19
CA ALA A 200 2.23 -14.14 -15.88
C ALA A 200 1.03 -14.87 -15.26
N SER A 201 1.12 -15.21 -13.98
CA SER A 201 0.03 -15.88 -13.26
C SER A 201 -0.99 -14.92 -12.64
N LEU A 202 -0.57 -13.68 -12.36
CA LEU A 202 -1.42 -12.63 -11.81
C LEU A 202 -2.10 -11.83 -12.92
N SER A 203 -3.30 -11.33 -12.62
CA SER A 203 -3.98 -10.39 -13.50
C SER A 203 -3.21 -9.06 -13.53
N ARG A 204 -2.93 -8.56 -14.74
CA ARG A 204 -2.20 -7.28 -14.90
C ARG A 204 -3.07 -6.05 -14.63
N THR A 205 -4.39 -6.20 -14.66
CA THR A 205 -5.34 -5.08 -14.53
C THR A 205 -5.23 -4.35 -13.19
N PRO A 206 -5.25 -5.01 -12.02
CA PRO A 206 -5.11 -4.31 -10.74
C PRO A 206 -3.71 -3.71 -10.57
N ILE A 207 -2.67 -4.41 -11.03
CA ILE A 207 -1.28 -3.95 -10.96
C ILE A 207 -1.11 -2.64 -11.76
N HIS A 208 -1.66 -2.60 -12.98
CA HIS A 208 -1.64 -1.40 -13.81
C HIS A 208 -2.42 -0.25 -13.18
N PHE A 209 -3.58 -0.51 -12.58
CA PHE A 209 -4.35 0.49 -11.84
C PHE A 209 -3.51 1.13 -10.72
N PHE A 210 -2.93 0.32 -9.82
CA PHE A 210 -2.12 0.85 -8.72
C PHE A 210 -0.85 1.57 -9.22
N SER A 211 -0.19 1.04 -10.25
CA SER A 211 0.98 1.69 -10.86
C SER A 211 0.61 3.06 -11.45
N LYS A 212 -0.57 3.17 -12.07
CA LYS A 212 -1.09 4.42 -12.61
C LYS A 212 -1.40 5.42 -11.50
N VAL A 213 -2.13 5.00 -10.45
CA VAL A 213 -2.44 5.85 -9.28
C VAL A 213 -1.16 6.43 -8.67
N VAL A 214 -0.14 5.60 -8.44
CA VAL A 214 1.14 6.06 -7.87
C VAL A 214 1.85 7.03 -8.82
N SER A 215 1.88 6.72 -10.11
CA SER A 215 2.57 7.55 -11.11
C SER A 215 1.90 8.91 -11.28
N ASP A 216 0.58 8.93 -11.39
CA ASP A 216 -0.22 10.15 -11.54
C ASP A 216 -0.12 11.01 -10.27
N THR A 217 -0.24 10.41 -9.09
CA THR A 217 -0.07 11.12 -7.81
C THR A 217 1.33 11.71 -7.67
N MET A 218 2.37 10.96 -8.04
CA MET A 218 3.75 11.45 -8.01
C MET A 218 3.96 12.63 -8.97
N ASN A 219 3.48 12.50 -10.21
CA ASN A 219 3.61 13.55 -11.24
C ASN A 219 2.89 14.82 -10.83
N TYR A 220 1.66 14.69 -10.32
CA TYR A 220 0.86 15.80 -9.82
C TYR A 220 1.58 16.57 -8.71
N ARG A 221 2.17 15.86 -7.73
CA ARG A 221 2.95 16.49 -6.64
C ARG A 221 4.20 17.19 -7.13
N LEU A 222 4.93 16.59 -8.08
CA LEU A 222 6.14 17.19 -8.65
C LEU A 222 5.84 18.46 -9.44
N GLN A 223 4.71 18.52 -10.15
CA GLN A 223 4.29 19.69 -10.92
C GLN A 223 3.80 20.83 -10.02
N HIS A 224 2.99 20.51 -9.01
CA HIS A 224 2.35 21.52 -8.15
C HIS A 224 3.13 21.81 -6.85
N GLN A 225 4.26 21.15 -6.61
CA GLN A 225 5.07 21.26 -5.38
C GLN A 225 4.28 21.00 -4.10
N LEU A 226 3.23 20.18 -4.20
CA LEU A 226 2.39 19.82 -3.07
C LEU A 226 3.09 18.78 -2.21
N ARG A 227 3.09 19.03 -0.91
CA ARG A 227 3.63 18.11 0.09
C ARG A 227 2.49 17.58 0.95
N ARG A 228 2.49 16.27 1.16
CA ARG A 228 1.59 15.58 2.09
C ARG A 228 2.45 14.67 2.94
N ASN A 229 2.21 14.66 4.25
CA ASN A 229 2.98 13.84 5.19
C ASN A 229 2.51 12.37 5.16
N ASP A 230 2.71 11.72 4.02
CA ASP A 230 2.35 10.33 3.76
C ASP A 230 3.56 9.50 3.30
N PHE A 231 3.36 8.19 3.17
CA PHE A 231 4.44 7.26 2.84
C PHE A 231 5.00 7.48 1.43
N LEU A 232 4.14 7.86 0.47
CA LEU A 232 4.57 8.16 -0.90
C LEU A 232 5.55 9.34 -0.92
N GLN A 233 5.29 10.38 -0.13
CA GLN A 233 6.21 11.51 0.00
C GLN A 233 7.54 11.09 0.63
N LEU A 234 7.52 10.22 1.64
CA LEU A 234 8.74 9.71 2.27
C LEU A 234 9.60 8.92 1.27
N LEU A 235 8.99 8.11 0.42
CA LEU A 235 9.70 7.39 -0.65
C LEU A 235 10.23 8.34 -1.73
N LEU A 236 9.46 9.38 -2.09
CA LEU A 236 9.88 10.39 -3.04
C LEU A 236 11.11 11.17 -2.55
N ASP A 237 11.10 11.59 -1.28
CA ASP A 237 12.23 12.26 -0.63
C ASP A 237 13.46 11.35 -0.61
N ALA A 238 13.29 10.06 -0.28
CA ALA A 238 14.39 9.09 -0.26
C ALA A 238 15.01 8.89 -1.66
N ARG A 239 14.17 8.84 -2.70
CA ARG A 239 14.62 8.77 -4.10
C ARG A 239 15.42 10.02 -4.51
N LEU A 240 14.97 11.21 -4.10
CA LEU A 240 15.67 12.45 -4.39
C LEU A 240 17.03 12.51 -3.69
N GLN A 241 17.09 12.09 -2.42
CA GLN A 241 18.35 11.99 -1.67
C GLN A 241 19.35 11.02 -2.33
N GLU A 242 18.89 9.86 -2.80
CA GLU A 242 19.76 8.90 -3.48
C GLU A 242 20.32 9.48 -4.79
N LYS A 243 19.50 10.20 -5.57
CA LYS A 243 19.95 10.90 -6.79
C LYS A 243 21.01 11.96 -6.48
N THR A 244 20.80 12.78 -5.45
CA THR A 244 21.76 13.80 -5.04
C THR A 244 23.09 13.18 -4.62
N ASN A 245 23.05 12.14 -3.78
CA ASN A 245 24.25 11.42 -3.32
C ASN A 245 25.03 10.79 -4.50
N ASN A 246 24.33 10.25 -5.50
CA ASN A 246 24.97 9.68 -6.68
C ASN A 246 25.59 10.77 -7.58
N ASN A 247 24.95 11.91 -7.73
CA ASN A 247 25.51 13.06 -8.45
C ASN A 247 26.77 13.61 -7.78
N GLU A 248 26.79 13.70 -6.45
CA GLU A 248 27.98 14.12 -5.69
C GLU A 248 29.13 13.11 -5.80
N LYS A 249 28.84 11.80 -5.78
CA LYS A 249 29.84 10.74 -6.02
C LYS A 249 30.40 10.78 -7.45
N ASN A 250 29.57 11.07 -8.44
CA ASN A 250 30.02 11.18 -9.83
C ASN A 250 30.85 12.46 -10.04
N ASN A 251 30.45 13.59 -9.44
CA ASN A 251 31.22 14.83 -9.50
C ASN A 251 32.56 14.74 -8.76
N SER A 252 32.64 14.03 -7.63
CA SER A 252 33.90 13.80 -6.93
C SER A 252 34.82 12.84 -7.67
N LYS A 253 34.29 11.79 -8.32
CA LYS A 253 35.07 10.92 -9.22
C LYS A 253 35.55 11.65 -10.46
N ASN A 254 34.72 12.49 -11.07
CA ASN A 254 35.13 13.30 -12.23
C ASN A 254 36.18 14.35 -11.83
N LYS A 255 36.10 14.94 -10.64
CA LYS A 255 37.17 15.82 -10.12
C LYS A 255 38.45 15.05 -9.82
N ALA A 256 38.39 13.86 -9.23
CA ALA A 256 39.55 13.02 -9.00
C ALA A 256 40.20 12.54 -10.31
N SER A 257 39.39 12.18 -11.31
CA SER A 257 39.88 11.80 -12.64
C SER A 257 40.43 13.00 -13.44
N ALA A 258 39.87 14.20 -13.24
CA ALA A 258 40.42 15.43 -13.80
C ALA A 258 41.74 15.82 -13.11
N HIS A 259 41.88 15.59 -11.79
CA HIS A 259 43.15 15.78 -11.08
C HIS A 259 44.21 14.76 -11.53
N HIS A 260 43.84 13.49 -11.78
CA HIS A 260 44.76 12.48 -12.33
C HIS A 260 45.19 12.80 -13.78
N CYS A 261 44.30 13.39 -14.59
CA CYS A 261 44.63 13.85 -15.95
C CYS A 261 45.45 15.17 -15.95
N PHE A 262 45.35 15.97 -14.88
CA PHE A 262 46.17 17.17 -14.68
C PHE A 262 47.58 16.86 -14.11
N GLU A 263 47.75 15.74 -13.41
CA GLU A 263 49.06 15.28 -12.92
C GLU A 263 49.90 14.59 -14.02
N GLU A 264 49.28 13.96 -15.02
CA GLU A 264 50.01 13.42 -16.18
C GLU A 264 50.43 14.50 -17.21
N SER A 265 49.85 15.70 -17.17
CA SER A 265 50.22 16.82 -18.05
C SER A 265 51.16 17.86 -17.42
N ASN A 266 51.35 17.86 -16.09
CA ASN A 266 52.20 18.81 -15.37
C ASN A 266 53.51 18.22 -14.83
N GLY A 267 54.07 17.24 -15.55
CA GLY A 267 55.48 16.85 -15.44
C GLY A 267 56.43 17.87 -16.11
N SER A 268 56.17 19.18 -16.01
CA SER A 268 57.19 20.21 -16.26
C SER A 268 56.76 21.59 -15.79
N SER A 269 57.67 22.21 -15.03
CA SER A 269 57.76 23.62 -14.64
C SER A 269 57.00 24.07 -13.38
N ALA A 270 57.80 24.32 -12.35
CA ALA A 270 57.48 25.04 -11.12
C ALA A 270 57.19 26.53 -11.35
N ASN A 271 56.28 27.13 -10.54
CA ASN A 271 56.58 28.14 -9.50
C ASN A 271 55.34 28.94 -9.04
N ALA A 272 55.23 29.05 -7.71
CA ALA A 272 54.84 30.22 -6.89
C ALA A 272 53.42 30.83 -6.86
N THR A 273 53.06 31.19 -5.61
CA THR A 273 52.26 32.32 -5.08
C THR A 273 50.72 32.22 -4.88
N ALA A 274 50.36 32.00 -3.59
CA ALA A 274 49.45 32.77 -2.71
C ALA A 274 48.12 33.37 -3.20
N GLY A 275 47.04 33.11 -2.43
CA GLY A 275 45.99 34.12 -2.15
C GLY A 275 44.53 33.66 -2.10
N ALA A 276 43.89 33.93 -0.96
CA ALA A 276 42.47 34.29 -0.75
C ALA A 276 41.34 33.22 -0.64
N LYS A 277 40.70 33.20 0.54
CA LYS A 277 39.26 32.87 0.84
C LYS A 277 38.40 34.15 0.55
N PRO A 278 37.05 34.16 0.38
CA PRO A 278 35.97 33.43 1.10
C PRO A 278 34.67 33.24 0.20
N PRO A 279 33.37 33.30 0.64
CA PRO A 279 32.67 32.94 1.88
C PRO A 279 31.48 31.94 1.69
N ARG A 280 30.83 31.62 2.83
CA ARG A 280 29.69 30.71 3.06
C ARG A 280 28.36 31.49 3.06
N ALA A 281 27.29 30.95 2.46
CA ALA A 281 25.93 31.51 2.55
C ALA A 281 24.94 30.52 3.20
N LYS A 282 24.12 31.06 4.10
CA LYS A 282 23.04 30.40 4.88
C LYS A 282 21.74 30.40 4.07
N LEU A 283 20.85 29.43 4.32
CA LEU A 283 19.44 29.48 3.91
C LEU A 283 18.52 29.24 5.12
N VAL A 284 17.43 30.01 5.11
CA VAL A 284 16.49 30.33 6.19
C VAL A 284 15.23 29.45 6.09
N ASP A 285 14.65 29.16 7.26
CA ASP A 285 13.41 28.42 7.51
C ASP A 285 12.12 29.12 7.05
N GLY A 286 11.14 28.28 6.66
CA GLY A 286 9.77 28.33 7.18
C GLY A 286 8.67 28.98 6.33
N GLN A 287 7.58 28.25 6.07
CA GLN A 287 6.14 28.57 6.28
C GLN A 287 5.28 27.45 5.65
N ARG A 288 4.55 26.64 6.45
CA ARG A 288 3.12 26.71 6.86
C ARG A 288 2.14 26.23 5.77
N GLU A 289 1.72 24.96 5.88
CA GLU A 289 0.68 24.33 5.05
C GLU A 289 -0.74 24.82 5.46
N GLN A 290 -1.50 25.30 4.48
CA GLN A 290 -2.97 25.37 4.53
C GLN A 290 -3.52 24.14 3.79
N SER A 291 -4.42 23.43 4.45
CA SER A 291 -5.19 22.32 3.89
C SER A 291 -6.23 22.83 2.89
N PHE A 292 -6.18 22.38 1.64
CA PHE A 292 -7.27 22.56 0.69
C PHE A 292 -7.46 21.32 -0.19
N VAL A 293 -8.71 20.92 -0.34
CA VAL A 293 -9.21 19.80 -1.14
C VAL A 293 -9.54 20.33 -2.53
N PRO A 294 -9.12 19.70 -3.65
CA PRO A 294 -9.63 20.08 -4.95
C PRO A 294 -10.97 19.38 -5.23
N ASP A 295 -12.03 20.18 -5.28
CA ASP A 295 -13.29 19.83 -5.92
C ASP A 295 -13.07 19.67 -7.43
N SER A 296 -13.16 18.44 -7.94
CA SER A 296 -13.58 18.17 -9.31
C SER A 296 -13.86 16.69 -9.49
N ILE A 297 -15.14 16.31 -9.32
CA ILE A 297 -15.93 15.34 -10.10
C ILE A 297 -17.30 15.35 -9.40
N SER A 298 -18.21 16.21 -9.86
CA SER A 298 -19.69 16.16 -9.72
C SER A 298 -20.27 17.54 -10.00
N ALA A 299 -20.18 18.01 -11.23
CA ALA A 299 -20.92 19.19 -11.67
C ALA A 299 -21.34 19.03 -13.13
N GLU A 300 -22.17 18.01 -13.39
CA GLU A 300 -23.00 17.90 -14.59
C GLU A 300 -24.11 16.87 -14.33
N ASN A 301 -25.14 17.31 -13.60
CA ASN A 301 -26.52 16.81 -13.64
C ASN A 301 -27.32 17.36 -12.45
N SER A 302 -27.59 18.67 -12.45
CA SER A 302 -28.60 19.28 -11.56
C SER A 302 -29.10 20.62 -12.15
N GLN A 303 -29.41 20.62 -13.44
CA GLN A 303 -30.20 21.68 -14.09
C GLN A 303 -31.13 21.03 -15.11
N GLY A 304 -32.13 20.32 -14.60
CA GLY A 304 -33.08 19.62 -15.47
C GLY A 304 -34.13 18.83 -14.70
N MET A 305 -34.60 19.29 -13.53
CA MET A 305 -35.67 18.61 -12.80
C MET A 305 -36.42 19.46 -11.77
N GLN A 306 -36.40 20.80 -11.92
CA GLN A 306 -37.15 21.71 -11.02
C GLN A 306 -38.47 22.25 -11.62
N ASN A 307 -38.82 21.89 -12.86
CA ASN A 307 -40.04 22.38 -13.52
C ASN A 307 -40.98 21.22 -13.90
N GLN A 308 -41.41 20.40 -12.94
CA GLN A 308 -42.50 19.43 -13.16
C GLN A 308 -42.98 18.77 -11.84
N ALA A 309 -43.37 19.56 -10.84
CA ALA A 309 -44.06 19.01 -9.66
C ALA A 309 -44.94 20.03 -8.94
N ASP A 310 -45.57 20.96 -9.67
CA ASP A 310 -46.62 21.85 -9.16
C ASP A 310 -47.84 21.77 -10.10
N SER A 311 -48.41 20.57 -10.25
CA SER A 311 -49.68 20.39 -10.97
C SER A 311 -50.35 19.04 -10.66
N SER A 312 -50.72 18.77 -9.41
CA SER A 312 -51.75 17.76 -9.09
C SER A 312 -52.07 17.67 -7.58
N SER A 313 -52.57 18.77 -7.01
CA SER A 313 -53.46 18.67 -5.85
C SER A 313 -54.86 19.00 -6.32
N GLN A 314 -55.72 17.98 -6.50
CA GLN A 314 -57.18 18.04 -6.29
C GLN A 314 -57.88 16.74 -6.74
N LYS A 315 -58.90 16.35 -5.94
CA LYS A 315 -59.87 15.24 -6.06
C LYS A 315 -59.32 13.88 -5.60
N SER A 316 -60.02 13.06 -4.80
CA SER A 316 -61.42 13.04 -4.38
C SER A 316 -61.63 12.16 -3.15
N THR A 317 -62.48 12.65 -2.27
CA THR A 317 -63.45 11.96 -1.41
C THR A 317 -63.79 10.48 -1.71
N ASP A 318 -63.93 9.73 -0.61
CA ASP A 318 -65.08 8.88 -0.21
C ASP A 318 -64.90 7.35 -0.10
N ALA A 319 -65.65 6.81 0.87
CA ALA A 319 -66.11 5.42 1.08
C ALA A 319 -65.33 4.44 2.00
N THR A 320 -65.85 4.36 3.24
CA THR A 320 -66.41 3.17 3.94
C THR A 320 -65.57 1.90 4.20
N GLU A 321 -65.45 1.57 5.51
CA GLU A 321 -65.31 0.23 6.12
C GLU A 321 -66.36 -0.79 5.60
N PRO A 322 -66.28 -2.15 5.79
CA PRO A 322 -65.89 -2.80 7.06
C PRO A 322 -65.19 -4.20 7.00
N GLY A 323 -64.64 -4.62 8.14
CA GLY A 323 -65.00 -5.90 8.79
C GLY A 323 -64.35 -7.24 8.39
N MET A 324 -63.82 -7.90 9.43
CA MET A 324 -63.88 -9.34 9.76
C MET A 324 -62.90 -10.39 9.17
N ILE A 325 -62.17 -11.01 10.12
CA ILE A 325 -62.00 -12.45 10.40
C ILE A 325 -61.41 -13.33 9.29
N LEU A 326 -60.13 -13.70 9.44
CA LEU A 326 -59.66 -15.01 9.92
C LEU A 326 -58.16 -14.91 10.26
#